data_AF-A0A5J4W1E2-F1
#
_entry.id   AF-A0A5J4W1E2-F1
#
_cell.length_a   1.000
_cell.length_b   1.000
_cell.length_c   1.000
_cell.angle_alpha   90.00
_cell.angle_beta   90.00
_cell.angle_gamma   90.00
#
_symmetry.space_group_name_H-M   'P 1'
#
loop_
_entity.id
_entity.type
_entity.pdbx_description
1 polymer ?
#
loop_
_entity_poly.entity_id
_entity_poly.type
_entity_poly.pdbx_seq_one_letter_code
_entity_poly.pdbx_strand_id
1 'polypeptide(L)' 'MSSSGQKSEVKHTWTSYKLIKPLSSGAFGRVLHMTQIDNNKEVVIKRV' A
#
# COMPACT_ATOMS: atom_id res chain seq x y z
N MET A 1 13.71 -30.26 0.74
CA MET A 1 12.33 -29.89 1.17
C MET A 1 12.24 -28.39 1.15
N SER A 2 11.69 -27.81 0.09
CA SER A 2 11.48 -26.36 0.00
C SER A 2 10.18 -26.07 0.74
N SER A 3 10.26 -25.64 1.99
CA SER A 3 9.10 -25.12 2.72
C SER A 3 8.67 -23.81 2.05
N SER A 4 7.76 -23.93 1.08
CA SER A 4 6.91 -22.82 0.67
C SER A 4 6.04 -22.46 1.86
N GLY A 5 6.60 -21.73 2.82
CA GLY A 5 5.88 -21.15 3.92
C GLY A 5 4.75 -20.34 3.31
N GLN A 6 3.52 -20.79 3.49
CA GLN A 6 2.33 -20.00 3.19
C GLN A 6 2.48 -18.71 3.98
N LYS A 7 2.95 -17.64 3.32
CA LYS A 7 2.86 -16.29 3.89
C LYS A 7 1.37 -16.06 4.06
N SER A 8 0.90 -16.09 5.31
CA SER A 8 -0.47 -15.73 5.64
C SER A 8 -0.79 -14.44 4.90
N GLU A 9 -1.90 -14.44 4.18
CA GLU A 9 -2.31 -13.29 3.38
C GLU A 9 -2.52 -12.11 4.34
N VAL A 10 -1.54 -11.22 4.41
CA VAL A 10 -1.61 -10.07 5.30
C VAL A 10 -2.59 -9.11 4.67
N LYS A 11 -3.78 -9.01 5.27
CA LYS A 11 -4.81 -8.09 4.81
C LYS A 11 -4.43 -6.66 5.18
N HIS A 12 -3.91 -5.91 4.22
CA HIS A 12 -3.59 -4.51 4.43
C HIS A 12 -4.85 -3.65 4.41
N THR A 13 -4.96 -2.74 5.39
CA THR A 13 -6.02 -1.75 5.48
C THR A 13 -5.42 -0.36 5.33
N TRP A 14 -6.25 0.68 5.19
CA TRP A 14 -5.76 2.07 5.08
C TRP A 14 -4.85 2.50 6.24
N THR A 15 -5.09 1.99 7.44
CA THR A 15 -4.26 2.26 8.62
C THR A 15 -2.89 1.58 8.58
N SER A 16 -2.67 0.62 7.67
CA SER A 16 -1.36 0.01 7.43
C SER A 16 -0.39 0.93 6.66
N TYR A 17 -0.86 2.09 6.19
CA TYR A 17 -0.08 2.99 5.34
C TYR A 17 -0.04 4.42 5.90
N LYS A 18 1.11 5.07 5.72
CA LYS A 18 1.33 6.49 6.02
C LYS A 18 1.45 7.27 4.71
N LEU A 19 0.69 8.35 4.56
CA LEU A 19 0.78 9.22 3.38
C LEU A 19 2.12 9.96 3.35
N ILE A 20 2.83 9.89 2.22
CA ILE A 20 3.99 10.75 1.94
C ILE A 20 3.51 12.01 1.21
N LYS A 21 2.90 11.83 0.03
CA LYS A 21 2.38 12.94 -0.78
C LYS A 21 1.30 12.49 -1.77
N PRO A 22 0.35 13.36 -2.14
CA PRO A 22 -0.48 13.13 -3.31
C PRO A 22 0.37 13.25 -4.59
N LEU A 23 0.11 12.38 -5.57
CA LEU A 23 0.73 12.44 -6.90
C LEU A 23 -0.19 13.05 -7.94
N SER A 24 -1.49 12.72 -7.89
CA SER A 24 -2.49 13.31 -8.80
C SER A 24 -3.91 13.23 -8.22
N SER A 25 -4.79 14.07 -8.79
CA SER A 25 -6.23 14.10 -8.51
C SER A 25 -6.97 14.41 -9.81
N GLY A 26 -8.04 13.67 -10.13
CA GLY A 26 -8.85 13.92 -11.32
C GLY A 26 -10.19 13.18 -11.29
N ALA A 27 -10.86 13.11 -12.45
CA ALA A 27 -12.18 12.49 -12.59
C ALA A 27 -12.24 10.99 -12.20
N PHE A 28 -11.08 10.33 -12.11
CA PHE A 28 -10.96 8.91 -11.75
C PHE A 28 -10.32 8.69 -10.37
N GLY A 29 -10.45 9.69 -9.50
CA GLY A 29 -9.96 9.65 -8.14
C GLY A 29 -8.55 10.23 -7.96
N ARG A 30 -7.87 9.76 -6.92
CA ARG A 30 -6.56 10.25 -6.47
C ARG A 30 -5.50 9.16 -6.54
N VAL A 31 -4.27 9.54 -6.83
CA VAL A 31 -3.10 8.68 -6.72
C VAL A 31 -2.24 9.20 -5.58
N LEU A 32 -1.94 8.32 -4.62
CA LEU A 32 -1.23 8.65 -3.39
C LEU A 32 0.07 7.86 -3.31
N HIS A 33 1.17 8.55 -3.00
CA HIS A 33 2.44 7.94 -2.62
C HIS A 33 2.46 7.76 -1.11
N MET A 34 2.64 6.52 -0.65
CA MET A 34 2.51 6.14 0.75
C MET A 34 3.62 5.17 1.16
N THR A 35 3.88 5.06 2.46
CA THR A 35 4.77 4.06 3.05
C THR A 35 3.95 3.05 3.82
N GLN A 36 4.19 1.76 3.60
CA GLN A 36 3.64 0.68 4.41
C GLN A 36 4.38 0.59 5.74
N ILE A 37 3.65 0.59 6.86
CA ILE A 37 4.24 0.78 8.20
C ILE A 37 5.06 -0.45 8.66
N ASP A 38 4.63 -1.66 8.31
CA ASP A 38 5.22 -2.91 8.82
C ASP A 38 6.62 -3.21 8.22
N ASN A 39 6.90 -2.73 7.01
CA ASN A 39 8.09 -3.09 6.25
C ASN A 39 8.77 -1.88 5.57
N ASN A 40 8.27 -0.68 5.80
CA ASN A 40 8.74 0.58 5.24
C ASN A 40 8.79 0.64 3.71
N LYS A 41 8.06 -0.23 3.01
CA LYS A 41 7.99 -0.18 1.55
C LYS A 41 7.19 1.02 1.10
N GLU A 42 7.72 1.74 0.12
CA GLU A 42 6.97 2.76 -0.59
C GLU A 42 6.03 2.12 -1.62
N VAL A 43 4.80 2.61 -1.66
CA VAL A 43 3.73 2.11 -2.52
C VAL A 43 2.96 3.28 -3.14
N VAL A 44 2.28 2.99 -4.25
CA VAL A 44 1.35 3.90 -4.89
C VAL A 44 -0.05 3.31 -4.79
N ILE A 45 -0.98 4.05 -4.19
CA ILE A 45 -2.37 3.63 -4.01
C ILE A 45 -3.29 4.52 -4.82
N LYS A 46 -4.13 3.91 -5.67
CA LYS A 46 -5.24 4.60 -6.37
C LYS A 46 -6.49 4.53 -5.51
N ARG A 47 -7.05 5.69 -5.17
CA ARG A 47 -8.33 5.83 -4.45
C ARG A 47 -9.36 6.39 -5.41
N VAL A 48 -10.40 5.60 -5.71
CA VAL A 48 -11.57 6.01 -6.51
C VAL A 48 -12.68 6.43 -5.57
#